data_AF-A0A1X7R0A6-F1
#
_entry.id   AF-A0A1X7R0A6-F1
#
_cell.length_a   1.000
_cell.length_b   1.000
_cell.length_c   1.000
_cell.angle_alpha   90.00
_cell.angle_beta   90.00
_cell.angle_gamma   90.00
#
_symmetry.space_group_name_H-M   'P 1'
#
loop_
_entity.id
_entity.type
_entity.pdbx_description
1 polymer ?
#
loop_
_entity_poly.entity_id
_entity_poly.type
_entity_poly.pdbx_seq_one_letter_code
_entity_poly.pdbx_strand_id
1 'polypeptide(L)' 'MLKRYPTPVLKTYWPFFVAGAIVYCAMGNVTETMLRSDEYVNDPRNPRFKRGEKPVDLNKKD' A
#
# COMPACT_ATOMS: atom_id res chain seq x y z
N MET A 1 36.79 -7.56 8.28
CA MET A 1 36.07 -6.75 7.26
C MET A 1 35.95 -7.58 5.99
N LEU A 2 34.74 -7.81 5.46
CA LEU A 2 34.58 -8.50 4.17
C LEU A 2 34.88 -7.53 3.02
N LYS A 3 35.58 -8.01 1.99
CA LYS A 3 35.81 -7.23 0.76
C LYS A 3 34.53 -7.18 -0.07
N ARG A 4 34.08 -5.97 -0.42
CA ARG A 4 32.93 -5.76 -1.32
C ARG A 4 33.39 -5.84 -2.77
N TYR A 5 32.75 -6.73 -3.54
CA TYR A 5 33.00 -6.87 -4.97
C TYR A 5 31.91 -6.15 -5.79
N PRO A 6 32.25 -5.48 -6.90
CA PRO A 6 31.30 -4.74 -7.71
C PRO A 6 30.56 -5.68 -8.68
N THR A 7 29.60 -6.45 -8.16
CA THR A 7 28.76 -7.31 -9.00
C THR A 7 27.70 -6.50 -9.77
N PRO A 8 27.37 -6.85 -11.03
CA PRO A 8 26.45 -6.09 -11.87
C PRO A 8 24.98 -6.35 -11.51
N VAL A 9 24.54 -5.92 -10.32
CA VAL A 9 23.18 -6.14 -9.80
C VAL A 9 22.12 -5.41 -10.63
N LEU A 10 22.36 -4.13 -10.96
CA LEU A 10 21.37 -3.30 -11.65
C LEU A 10 21.15 -3.73 -13.10
N LYS A 11 22.23 -4.08 -13.83
CA LYS A 11 22.16 -4.49 -15.23
C LYS A 11 21.28 -5.73 -15.43
N THR A 12 21.31 -6.65 -14.48
CA THR A 12 20.56 -7.92 -14.57
C THR A 12 19.16 -7.78 -13.98
N TYR A 13 18.99 -7.08 -12.86
CA TYR A 13 17.72 -7.09 -12.12
C TYR A 13 16.80 -5.89 -12.38
N TRP A 14 17.14 -4.99 -13.31
CA TRP A 14 16.28 -3.86 -13.66
C TRP A 14 14.80 -4.22 -13.97
N PRO A 15 14.44 -5.32 -14.66
CA PRO A 15 13.02 -5.60 -14.92
C PRO A 15 12.26 -5.94 -13.64
N PHE A 16 12.92 -6.54 -12.63
CA PHE A 16 12.29 -6.82 -11.34
C PHE A 16 12.05 -5.55 -10.53
N PHE A 17 12.98 -4.59 -10.58
CA PHE A 17 12.78 -3.29 -9.95
C PHE A 17 11.63 -2.52 -10.61
N VAL A 18 11.54 -2.55 -11.94
CA VAL A 18 10.43 -1.92 -12.68
C VAL A 18 9.10 -2.59 -12.33
N ALA A 19 9.04 -3.93 -12.36
CA ALA A 19 7.84 -4.66 -11.99
C ALA A 19 7.41 -4.36 -10.54
N GLY A 20 8.36 -4.33 -9.60
CA GLY A 20 8.10 -3.98 -8.20
C GLY A 20 7.53 -2.57 -8.05
N ALA A 21 8.06 -1.60 -8.79
CA ALA A 21 7.53 -0.23 -8.79
C ALA A 21 6.09 -0.16 -9.35
N ILE A 22 5.81 -0.88 -10.44
CA ILE A 22 4.47 -0.95 -11.03
C ILE A 22 3.47 -1.55 -10.02
N VAL A 23 3.82 -2.69 -9.42
CA VAL A 23 2.97 -3.37 -8.45
C VAL A 23 2.74 -2.49 -7.23
N TYR A 24 3.76 -1.78 -6.75
CA TYR A 24 3.64 -0.86 -5.62
C TYR A 24 2.60 0.24 -5.90
N CYS A 25 2.69 0.90 -7.06
CA CYS A 25 1.72 1.92 -7.46
C CYS A 25 0.31 1.35 -7.61
N ALA A 26 0.17 0.17 -8.21
CA ALA A 26 -1.13 -0.48 -8.39
C ALA A 26 -1.77 -0.88 -7.04
N MET A 27 -0.98 -1.46 -6.14
CA MET A 27 -1.46 -1.96 -4.85
C MET A 27 -1.90 -0.83 -3.91
N GLY A 28 -1.31 0.36 -4.01
CA GLY A 28 -1.76 1.52 -3.24
C GLY A 28 -3.24 1.84 -3.45
N ASN A 29 -3.67 1.90 -4.72
CA ASN A 29 -5.07 2.17 -5.07
C ASN A 29 -6.01 1.04 -4.63
N VAL A 30 -5.58 -0.22 -4.78
CA VAL A 30 -6.36 -1.39 -4.37
C VAL A 30 -6.54 -1.41 -2.85
N THR A 31 -5.49 -1.10 -2.10
CA THR A 31 -5.56 -1.08 -0.63
C THR A 31 -6.52 0.02 -0.16
N GLU A 32 -6.48 1.20 -0.78
CA GLU A 32 -7.37 2.30 -0.42
C GLU A 32 -8.86 1.97 -0.65
N THR A 33 -9.20 1.28 -1.74
CA THR A 33 -10.58 0.85 -1.99
C THR A 33 -11.03 -0.22 -0.99
N MET A 34 -10.17 -1.17 -0.66
CA MET A 34 -10.46 -2.21 0.33
C MET A 34 -10.71 -1.63 1.73
N LEU A 35 -9.96 -0.61 2.12
CA LEU A 35 -10.13 0.07 3.41
C LEU A 35 -11.42 0.91 3.50
N ARG A 36 -12.08 1.17 2.37
CA ARG A 36 -13.35 1.90 2.30
C ARG A 36 -14.57 0.97 2.19
N SER A 37 -14.37 -0.35 2.18
CA SER A 37 -15.49 -1.29 2.19
C SER A 37 -16.24 -1.26 3.52
N ASP A 38 -17.52 -1.62 3.50
CA ASP A 38 -18.40 -1.57 4.67
C ASP A 38 -17.87 -2.35 5.88
N GLU A 39 -17.14 -3.44 5.63
CA GLU A 39 -16.54 -4.26 6.68
C GLU A 39 -15.36 -3.55 7.40
N TYR A 40 -14.50 -2.86 6.65
CA TYR A 40 -13.22 -2.33 7.18
C TYR A 40 -13.19 -0.81 7.35
N VAL A 41 -14.21 -0.10 6.89
CA VAL A 41 -14.32 1.36 6.98
C VAL A 41 -14.30 1.87 8.41
N ASN A 42 -14.87 1.10 9.35
CA ASN A 42 -14.94 1.47 10.78
C ASN A 42 -13.95 0.70 11.68
N ASP A 43 -12.99 -0.04 11.11
CA ASP A 43 -11.93 -0.66 11.91
C ASP A 43 -11.02 0.44 12.51
N PRO A 44 -10.83 0.52 13.84
CA PRO A 44 -9.99 1.53 14.49
C PRO A 44 -8.53 1.57 14.00
N ARG A 45 -8.07 0.49 13.34
CA ARG A 45 -6.72 0.40 12.75
C ARG A 45 -6.62 1.07 11.38
N ASN A 46 -7.75 1.45 10.77
CA ASN A 46 -7.76 2.11 9.49
C ASN A 46 -6.94 3.41 9.56
N PRO A 47 -5.90 3.58 8.71
CA PRO A 47 -5.02 4.76 8.73
C PRO A 47 -5.76 6.10 8.66
N ARG A 48 -6.98 6.09 8.14
CA ARG A 48 -7.92 7.21 8.09
C ARG A 48 -8.16 7.86 9.46
N PHE A 49 -8.26 7.08 10.52
CA PHE A 49 -8.46 7.59 11.88
C PHE A 49 -7.24 8.34 12.42
N LYS A 50 -6.02 7.99 11.97
CA LYS A 50 -4.80 8.75 12.29
C LYS A 50 -4.81 10.15 11.67
N ARG A 51 -5.57 10.34 10.59
CA ARG A 51 -5.77 11.64 9.92
C ARG A 51 -6.88 12.47 10.57
N GLY A 52 -7.54 11.97 11.60
CA GLY A 52 -8.61 12.68 12.33
C GLY A 52 -10.01 12.55 11.72
N GLU A 53 -10.20 11.63 10.77
CA GLU A 53 -11.51 11.34 10.21
C GLU A 53 -12.41 10.58 11.21
N LYS A 54 -13.73 10.73 11.06
CA LYS A 54 -14.73 10.15 11.96
C LYS A 54 -15.30 8.84 11.40
N PRO A 55 -15.84 7.95 12.26
CA PRO A 55 -16.53 6.74 11.82
C PRO A 55 -17.71 7.08 10.90
N VAL A 56 -18.01 6.18 9.97
CA VAL A 56 -19.11 6.33 9.01
C VAL A 56 -20.31 5.52 9.48
N ASP A 57 -21.50 6.12 9.51
CA ASP A 57 -22.73 5.43 9.87
C ASP A 57 -23.27 4.60 8.70
N LEU A 58 -22.97 3.30 8.67
CA LEU A 58 -23.36 2.39 7.58
C LEU A 58 -24.88 2.18 7.43
N ASN A 59 -25.64 2.45 8.49
CA ASN A 59 -27.10 2.31 8.49
C ASN A 59 -27.83 3.58 8.08
N LYS A 60 -27.10 4.67 7.81
CA LYS A 60 -27.70 5.91 7.34
C LYS A 60 -28.02 5.75 5.86
N LYS A 61 -29.26 5.37 5.57
CA LYS A 61 -29.83 5.48 4.22
C LYS A 61 -29.91 6.96 3.87
N ASP A 62 -29.06 7.40 2.95
CA ASP A 62 -29.27 8.63 2.19
C ASP A 62 -30.47 8.46 1.21
#